data_AF-L1M9R7-F1
#
_entry.id   AF-L1M9R7-F1
#
_cell.length_a   1.000
_cell.length_b   1.000
_cell.length_c   1.000
_cell.angle_alpha   90.00
_cell.angle_beta   90.00
_cell.angle_gamma   90.00
#
_symmetry.space_group_name_H-M   'P 1'
#
loop_
_entity.id
_entity.type
_entity.pdbx_description
1 polymer ?
#
loop_
_entity_poly.entity_id
_entity_poly.type
_entity_poly.pdbx_seq_one_letter_code
_entity_poly.pdbx_strand_id
1 'polypeptide(L)'
;MLYAYFEGYNGDQMASELSMEAKHSIEKQSAHRTHCFTTVSDFTDRECAQLLDKPADVVLPNGFELDFVPKGAAFTSKRRQARQRIFQVAQALTGQTFDNDTLIISTSGRNDFRCKGFDVYMEAMKQLNAQLRGTNQQVLSLIEVPCWLLGPRTDVQERLQLKGKKAAAIDTPLHTPIISHDLHNLNEDRIVNLIKSMGFEDCANNNVKVILVPCYLDGNDGIFDLHYYDLLTANDLTIYPSYYEPWGYTPLESVAFKTPCITTDLSGFGQWVDSVLGHTGTLEDGVSVLHRDDNNYFECAAEISQVIQQFLAAPKTARDKMRRNAAKFANKAQWENFIAYYHKAYEFALNK
;
A
#
# COMPACT_ATOMS: atom_id res chain seq x y z
N MET A 1 -9.61 -1.11 20.79
CA MET A 1 -10.43 -1.59 19.67
C MET A 1 -11.34 -0.44 19.29
N LEU A 2 -11.07 0.25 18.19
CA LEU A 2 -11.76 1.51 17.85
C LEU A 2 -13.12 1.24 17.22
N TYR A 3 -13.17 0.42 16.17
CA TYR A 3 -14.40 0.23 15.39
C TYR A 3 -15.41 -0.69 16.07
N ALA A 4 -14.95 -1.66 16.87
CA ALA A 4 -15.81 -2.59 17.61
C ALA A 4 -16.69 -1.89 18.67
N TYR A 5 -16.26 -0.73 19.18
CA TYR A 5 -16.99 0.05 20.18
C TYR A 5 -17.31 1.47 19.68
N PHE A 6 -17.30 1.66 18.36
CA PHE A 6 -17.31 3.00 17.79
C PHE A 6 -18.52 3.83 18.22
N GLU A 7 -19.70 3.22 18.21
CA GLU A 7 -20.97 3.82 18.60
C GLU A 7 -21.01 4.27 20.07
N GLY A 8 -20.15 3.69 20.92
CA GLY A 8 -20.05 4.03 22.34
C GLY A 8 -19.15 5.22 22.65
N TYR A 9 -18.41 5.74 21.67
CA TYR A 9 -17.49 6.84 21.88
C TYR A 9 -18.18 8.20 21.83
N ASN A 10 -17.83 9.08 22.75
CA ASN A 10 -18.20 10.50 22.70
C ASN A 10 -16.99 11.34 22.27
N GLY A 11 -17.12 12.08 21.17
CA GLY A 11 -16.00 12.86 20.61
C GLY A 11 -15.42 13.92 21.55
N ASP A 12 -16.26 14.65 22.28
CA ASP A 12 -15.81 15.68 23.23
C ASP A 12 -15.07 15.06 24.43
N GLN A 13 -15.58 13.95 24.96
CA GLN A 13 -14.93 13.18 26.02
C GLN A 13 -13.56 12.65 25.57
N MET A 14 -13.51 11.99 24.41
CA MET A 14 -12.25 11.46 23.86
C MET A 14 -11.23 12.57 23.62
N ALA A 15 -11.68 13.70 23.09
CA ALA A 15 -10.81 14.86 22.88
C ALA A 15 -10.21 15.34 24.21
N SER A 16 -10.97 15.33 25.31
CA SER A 16 -10.44 15.69 26.62
C SER A 16 -9.45 14.66 27.17
N GLU A 17 -9.78 13.38 27.09
CA GLU A 17 -8.91 12.29 27.53
C GLU A 17 -7.58 12.26 26.78
N LEU A 18 -7.57 12.72 25.51
CA LEU A 18 -6.39 12.77 24.65
C LEU A 18 -5.71 14.16 24.61
N SER A 19 -6.18 15.13 25.39
CA SER A 19 -5.68 16.52 25.41
C SER A 19 -5.73 17.22 24.04
N MET A 20 -6.77 16.93 23.25
CA MET A 20 -7.01 17.44 21.89
C MET A 20 -8.23 18.38 21.80
N GLU A 21 -8.77 18.87 22.93
CA GLU A 21 -10.01 19.66 23.01
C GLU A 21 -10.01 20.88 22.09
N ALA A 22 -8.88 21.60 22.04
CA ALA A 22 -8.76 22.79 21.20
C ALA A 22 -8.85 22.45 19.70
N LYS A 23 -8.25 21.34 19.27
CA LYS A 23 -8.32 20.90 17.86
C LYS A 23 -9.71 20.38 17.53
N HIS A 24 -10.26 19.52 18.40
CA HIS A 24 -11.56 18.92 18.23
C HIS A 24 -12.69 19.98 18.18
N SER A 25 -12.68 20.95 19.09
CA SER A 25 -13.70 22.01 19.13
C SER A 25 -13.68 22.86 17.86
N ILE A 26 -12.51 23.19 17.30
CA ILE A 26 -12.40 23.90 16.03
C ILE A 26 -12.98 23.07 14.88
N GLU A 27 -12.62 21.79 14.79
CA GLU A 27 -13.12 20.86 13.77
C GLU A 27 -14.65 20.70 13.85
N LYS A 28 -15.17 20.41 15.05
CA LYS A 28 -16.59 20.24 15.32
C LYS A 28 -17.38 21.52 15.03
N GLN A 29 -16.93 22.68 15.51
CA GLN A 29 -17.62 23.94 15.21
C GLN A 29 -17.57 24.28 13.71
N SER A 30 -16.48 23.97 13.01
CA SER A 30 -16.41 24.17 11.56
C SER A 30 -17.42 23.30 10.80
N ALA A 31 -17.55 22.03 11.21
CA ALA A 31 -18.52 21.10 10.64
C ALA A 31 -19.98 21.54 10.87
N HIS A 32 -20.29 22.09 12.05
CA HIS A 32 -21.65 22.55 12.40
C HIS A 32 -22.01 23.93 11.84
N ARG A 33 -21.03 24.78 11.51
CA ARG A 33 -21.26 26.19 11.10
C ARG A 33 -21.10 26.44 9.61
N THR A 34 -20.80 25.41 8.81
CA THR A 34 -20.84 25.50 7.34
C THR A 34 -22.25 25.30 6.79
N HIS A 35 -22.56 25.91 5.64
CA HIS A 35 -23.81 25.67 4.90
C HIS A 35 -23.85 24.26 4.28
N CYS A 36 -22.68 23.71 3.92
CA CYS A 36 -22.52 22.35 3.40
C CYS A 36 -21.29 21.74 4.04
N PHE A 37 -21.49 20.70 4.84
CA PHE A 37 -20.42 19.87 5.40
C PHE A 37 -20.18 18.66 4.51
N THR A 38 -18.93 18.30 4.30
CA THR A 38 -18.55 17.25 3.34
C THR A 38 -17.40 16.43 3.87
N THR A 39 -17.38 15.14 3.54
CA THR A 39 -16.28 14.21 3.82
C THR A 39 -15.80 13.57 2.52
N VAL A 40 -14.70 12.83 2.55
CA VAL A 40 -14.09 12.21 1.35
C VAL A 40 -14.55 10.78 1.07
N SER A 41 -15.26 10.16 2.01
CA SER A 41 -15.80 8.81 1.89
C SER A 41 -16.96 8.60 2.86
N ASP A 42 -17.78 7.58 2.58
CA ASP A 42 -18.84 7.13 3.49
C ASP A 42 -18.25 6.62 4.81
N PHE A 43 -17.06 6.03 4.77
CA PHE A 43 -16.30 5.64 5.96
C PHE A 43 -16.05 6.83 6.89
N THR A 44 -15.49 7.92 6.37
CA THR A 44 -15.22 9.13 7.15
C THR A 44 -16.51 9.87 7.53
N ASP A 45 -17.56 9.80 6.71
CA ASP A 45 -18.88 10.32 7.10
C ASP A 45 -19.40 9.66 8.38
N ARG A 46 -19.34 8.33 8.46
CA ARG A 46 -19.71 7.58 9.67
C ARG A 46 -18.90 8.04 10.88
N GLU A 47 -17.61 8.33 10.70
CA GLU A 47 -16.77 8.85 11.77
C GLU A 47 -17.16 10.26 12.21
N CYS A 48 -17.43 11.17 11.27
CA CYS A 48 -17.89 12.51 11.59
C CYS A 48 -19.27 12.52 12.26
N ALA A 49 -20.18 11.64 11.85
CA ALA A 49 -21.48 11.49 12.49
C ALA A 49 -21.34 11.13 13.98
N GLN A 50 -20.43 10.22 14.32
CA GLN A 50 -20.19 9.77 15.70
C GLN A 50 -19.36 10.76 16.52
N LEU A 51 -18.25 11.26 15.96
CA LEU A 51 -17.27 12.04 16.71
C LEU A 51 -17.59 13.53 16.71
N LEU A 52 -18.17 14.05 15.63
CA LEU A 52 -18.51 15.47 15.50
C LEU A 52 -20.00 15.74 15.70
N ASP A 53 -20.84 14.72 15.90
CA ASP A 53 -22.31 14.83 15.93
C ASP A 53 -22.86 15.52 14.66
N LYS A 54 -22.19 15.35 13.51
CA LYS A 54 -22.57 15.97 12.23
C LYS A 54 -22.26 15.02 11.07
N PRO A 55 -23.28 14.39 10.46
CA PRO A 55 -23.09 13.71 9.19
C PRO A 55 -22.84 14.73 8.06
N ALA A 56 -22.10 14.28 7.05
CA ALA A 56 -21.86 14.97 5.79
C ALA A 56 -23.18 15.21 5.05
N ASP A 57 -23.29 16.39 4.45
CA ASP A 57 -24.37 16.72 3.53
C ASP A 57 -24.08 16.13 2.14
N VAL A 58 -22.80 16.07 1.75
CA VAL A 58 -22.33 15.45 0.50
C VAL A 58 -20.97 14.79 0.72
N VAL A 59 -20.80 13.56 0.22
CA VAL A 59 -19.49 12.89 0.16
C VAL A 59 -18.78 13.26 -1.15
N LEU A 60 -17.52 13.66 -1.05
CA LEU A 60 -16.65 14.12 -2.13
C LEU A 60 -15.45 13.17 -2.32
N PRO A 61 -15.61 12.05 -3.05
CA PRO A 61 -14.51 11.15 -3.35
C PRO A 61 -13.34 11.89 -4.02
N ASN A 62 -12.11 11.56 -3.66
CA ASN A 62 -10.94 12.23 -4.22
C ASN A 62 -10.64 11.71 -5.63
N GLY A 63 -10.66 12.63 -6.61
CA GLY A 63 -10.33 12.32 -8.00
C GLY A 63 -8.83 12.21 -8.26
N PHE A 64 -8.50 11.69 -9.43
CA PHE A 64 -7.13 11.47 -9.88
C PHE A 64 -6.95 11.85 -11.35
N GLU A 65 -5.74 12.25 -11.75
CA GLU A 65 -5.40 12.54 -13.16
C GLU A 65 -4.50 11.44 -13.74
N LEU A 66 -4.75 11.03 -14.98
CA LEU A 66 -3.99 9.97 -15.63
C LEU A 66 -2.81 10.47 -16.48
N ASP A 67 -2.59 11.78 -16.55
CA ASP A 67 -1.63 12.41 -17.47
C ASP A 67 -0.19 11.96 -17.26
N PHE A 68 0.18 11.63 -16.02
CA PHE A 68 1.52 11.17 -15.68
C PHE A 68 1.70 9.64 -15.80
N VAL A 69 0.63 8.89 -16.09
CA VAL A 69 0.70 7.44 -16.28
C VAL A 69 1.24 7.13 -17.69
N PRO A 70 2.39 6.45 -17.82
CA PRO A 70 2.94 6.11 -19.13
C PRO A 70 2.00 5.25 -19.96
N LYS A 71 1.98 5.45 -21.28
CA LYS A 71 1.09 4.72 -22.20
C LYS A 71 1.89 3.79 -23.14
N GLY A 72 1.25 2.70 -23.56
CA GLY A 72 1.78 1.78 -24.57
C GLY A 72 3.21 1.29 -24.29
N ALA A 73 4.09 1.42 -25.29
CA ALA A 73 5.47 0.97 -25.23
C ALA A 73 6.29 1.65 -24.12
N ALA A 74 5.98 2.91 -23.77
CA ALA A 74 6.67 3.62 -22.69
C ALA A 74 6.43 2.96 -21.33
N PHE A 75 5.19 2.53 -21.06
CA PHE A 75 4.83 1.78 -19.85
C PHE A 75 5.60 0.46 -19.78
N THR A 76 5.60 -0.31 -20.86
CA THR A 76 6.30 -1.60 -20.93
C THR A 76 7.81 -1.43 -20.71
N SER A 77 8.40 -0.36 -21.26
CA SER A 77 9.82 -0.06 -21.07
C SER A 77 10.14 0.30 -19.61
N LYS A 78 9.36 1.21 -19.00
CA LYS A 78 9.54 1.60 -17.58
C LYS A 78 9.39 0.40 -16.64
N ARG A 79 8.34 -0.41 -16.84
CA ARG A 79 8.14 -1.66 -16.08
C ARG A 79 9.34 -2.60 -16.15
N ARG A 80 9.89 -2.82 -17.35
CA ARG A 80 11.06 -3.69 -17.53
C ARG A 80 12.29 -3.14 -16.81
N GLN A 81 12.56 -1.85 -16.95
CA GLN A 81 13.71 -1.19 -16.32
C GLN A 81 13.60 -1.22 -14.78
N ALA A 82 12.44 -0.85 -14.25
CA ALA A 82 12.19 -0.86 -12.81
C ALA A 82 12.29 -2.27 -12.21
N ARG A 83 11.71 -3.28 -12.88
CA ARG A 83 11.82 -4.69 -12.45
C ARG A 83 13.26 -5.17 -12.42
N GLN A 84 14.04 -4.87 -13.46
CA GLN A 84 15.45 -5.21 -13.51
C GLN A 84 16.22 -4.53 -12.37
N ARG A 85 15.93 -3.25 -12.09
CA ARG A 85 16.59 -2.50 -11.00
C ARG A 85 16.26 -3.08 -9.64
N ILE A 86 14.99 -3.41 -9.38
CA ILE A 86 14.55 -4.07 -8.15
C ILE A 86 15.29 -5.40 -7.96
N PHE A 87 15.40 -6.24 -9.00
CA PHE A 87 16.12 -7.51 -8.91
C PHE A 87 17.62 -7.33 -8.67
N GLN A 88 18.25 -6.31 -9.27
CA GLN A 88 19.65 -6.00 -9.00
C GLN A 88 19.88 -5.61 -7.54
N VAL A 89 19.01 -4.76 -6.97
CA VAL A 89 19.09 -4.35 -5.56
C VAL A 89 18.82 -5.54 -4.64
N ALA A 90 17.79 -6.33 -4.94
CA ALA A 90 17.48 -7.53 -4.17
C ALA A 90 18.61 -8.57 -4.22
N GLN A 91 19.25 -8.78 -5.38
CA GLN A 91 20.42 -9.64 -5.52
C GLN A 91 21.62 -9.10 -4.74
N ALA A 92 21.87 -7.79 -4.82
CA ALA A 92 22.94 -7.17 -4.04
C ALA A 92 22.74 -7.36 -2.54
N LEU A 93 21.50 -7.27 -2.05
CA LEU A 93 21.17 -7.48 -0.64
C LEU A 93 21.24 -8.94 -0.21
N THR A 94 20.60 -9.83 -0.97
CA THR A 94 20.34 -11.22 -0.55
C THR A 94 21.35 -12.24 -1.07
N GLY A 95 22.12 -11.88 -2.10
CA GLY A 95 22.97 -12.81 -2.85
C GLY A 95 22.18 -13.80 -3.74
N GLN A 96 20.88 -13.60 -3.91
CA GLN A 96 20.05 -14.49 -4.71
C GLN A 96 19.66 -13.88 -6.05
N THR A 97 19.51 -14.74 -7.05
CA THR A 97 18.98 -14.34 -8.35
C THR A 97 17.47 -14.48 -8.36
N PHE A 98 16.82 -13.60 -9.12
CA PHE A 98 15.38 -13.56 -9.30
C PHE A 98 15.08 -13.62 -10.78
N ASP A 99 14.19 -14.52 -11.17
CA ASP A 99 13.76 -14.69 -12.55
C ASP A 99 12.55 -13.81 -12.89
N ASN A 100 12.11 -13.88 -14.14
CA ASN A 100 10.95 -13.11 -14.58
C ASN A 100 9.63 -13.60 -13.98
N ASP A 101 9.58 -14.83 -13.45
CA ASP A 101 8.39 -15.42 -12.85
C ASP A 101 8.23 -15.07 -11.36
N THR A 102 9.31 -14.61 -10.72
CA THR A 102 9.32 -14.09 -9.35
C THR A 102 8.29 -12.97 -9.20
N LEU A 103 7.31 -13.14 -8.33
CA LEU A 103 6.28 -12.13 -8.12
C LEU A 103 6.84 -10.96 -7.31
N ILE A 104 6.63 -9.71 -7.76
CA ILE A 104 6.92 -8.51 -6.97
C ILE A 104 5.63 -8.02 -6.34
N ILE A 105 5.59 -8.04 -5.02
CA ILE A 105 4.49 -7.51 -4.22
C ILE A 105 5.01 -6.30 -3.46
N SER A 106 4.20 -5.26 -3.32
CA SER A 106 4.56 -4.18 -2.40
C SER A 106 3.43 -3.63 -1.56
N THR A 107 3.83 -2.99 -0.47
CA THR A 107 3.01 -2.05 0.29
C THR A 107 3.78 -0.74 0.37
N SER A 108 3.06 0.37 0.46
CA SER A 108 3.64 1.71 0.48
C SER A 108 2.77 2.70 1.24
N GLY A 109 3.37 3.81 1.66
CA GLY A 109 2.66 4.90 2.32
C GLY A 109 3.48 5.58 3.41
N ARG A 110 2.80 6.41 4.20
CA ARG A 110 3.40 7.02 5.40
C ARG A 110 3.73 5.93 6.43
N ASN A 111 4.69 6.21 7.31
CA ASN A 111 5.09 5.30 8.38
C ASN A 111 4.09 5.27 9.56
N ASP A 112 2.82 4.98 9.26
CA ASP A 112 1.74 4.81 10.21
C ASP A 112 1.48 3.32 10.44
N PHE A 113 2.39 2.68 11.18
CA PHE A 113 2.53 1.21 11.26
C PHE A 113 1.23 0.40 11.40
N ARG A 114 0.35 0.76 12.33
CA ARG A 114 -0.94 0.06 12.54
C ARG A 114 -2.02 0.54 11.57
N CYS A 115 -2.10 1.84 11.30
CA CYS A 115 -3.15 2.42 10.44
C CYS A 115 -3.02 1.94 8.99
N LYS A 116 -1.80 1.82 8.48
CA LYS A 116 -1.50 1.25 7.14
C LYS A 116 -1.43 -0.27 7.13
N GLY A 117 -1.46 -0.91 8.30
CA GLY A 117 -1.50 -2.36 8.44
C GLY A 117 -0.20 -3.07 8.08
N PHE A 118 0.97 -2.46 8.30
CA PHE A 118 2.26 -3.11 8.00
C PHE A 118 2.47 -4.37 8.85
N ASP A 119 1.87 -4.43 10.03
CA ASP A 119 1.78 -5.61 10.88
C ASP A 119 1.03 -6.78 10.20
N VAL A 120 -0.19 -6.53 9.71
CA VAL A 120 -1.02 -7.52 9.02
C VAL A 120 -0.37 -7.94 7.70
N TYR A 121 0.19 -6.99 6.95
CA TYR A 121 0.97 -7.27 5.74
C TYR A 121 2.11 -8.25 6.02
N MET A 122 2.90 -8.01 7.06
CA MET A 122 4.04 -8.85 7.42
C MET A 122 3.62 -10.23 7.92
N GLU A 123 2.53 -10.32 8.69
CA GLU A 123 1.96 -11.62 9.08
C GLU A 123 1.48 -12.40 7.86
N ALA A 124 0.85 -11.74 6.87
CA ALA A 124 0.46 -12.39 5.61
C ALA A 124 1.67 -12.90 4.82
N MET A 125 2.76 -12.14 4.75
CA MET A 125 4.02 -12.58 4.13
C MET A 125 4.61 -13.79 4.86
N LYS A 126 4.52 -13.84 6.19
CA LYS A 126 5.03 -14.96 6.99
C LYS A 126 4.23 -16.23 6.73
N GLN A 127 2.90 -16.13 6.69
CA GLN A 127 2.03 -17.26 6.36
C GLN A 127 2.27 -17.73 4.91
N LEU A 128 2.38 -16.79 3.97
CA LEU A 128 2.70 -17.10 2.58
C LEU A 128 4.04 -17.84 2.46
N ASN A 129 5.08 -17.35 3.14
CA ASN A 129 6.39 -17.99 3.15
C ASN A 129 6.31 -19.44 3.65
N ALA A 130 5.55 -19.69 4.72
CA ALA A 130 5.34 -21.04 5.25
C ALA A 130 4.68 -21.96 4.21
N GLN A 131 3.69 -21.46 3.47
CA GLN A 131 2.97 -22.22 2.45
C GLN A 131 3.80 -22.47 1.19
N LEU A 132 4.72 -21.57 0.84
CA LEU A 132 5.59 -21.70 -0.32
C LEU A 132 6.84 -22.58 -0.05
N ARG A 133 7.08 -22.99 1.20
CA ARG A 133 8.22 -23.85 1.54
C ARG A 133 8.22 -25.14 0.72
N GLY A 134 9.37 -25.46 0.13
CA GLY A 134 9.52 -26.64 -0.72
C GLY A 134 8.98 -26.48 -2.13
N THR A 135 8.41 -25.32 -2.47
CA THR A 135 8.08 -24.96 -3.86
C THR A 135 9.25 -24.20 -4.51
N ASN A 136 9.23 -24.11 -5.83
CA ASN A 136 10.17 -23.26 -6.59
C ASN A 136 9.65 -21.82 -6.77
N GLN A 137 8.49 -21.48 -6.20
CA GLN A 137 7.92 -20.15 -6.36
C GLN A 137 8.64 -19.15 -5.44
N GLN A 138 8.99 -17.99 -6.01
CA GLN A 138 9.64 -16.91 -5.29
C GLN A 138 8.77 -15.66 -5.28
N VAL A 139 8.75 -14.96 -4.15
CA VAL A 139 8.08 -13.67 -4.00
C VAL A 139 9.07 -12.67 -3.43
N LEU A 140 9.16 -11.51 -4.06
CA LEU A 140 9.88 -10.36 -3.56
C LEU A 140 8.86 -9.35 -3.03
N SER A 141 8.83 -9.19 -1.71
CA SER A 141 7.97 -8.27 -0.98
C SER A 141 8.72 -6.98 -0.65
N LEU A 142 8.27 -5.86 -1.19
CA LEU A 142 8.82 -4.54 -0.92
C LEU A 142 7.93 -3.78 0.08
N ILE A 143 8.55 -3.15 1.07
CA ILE A 143 7.90 -2.21 1.98
C ILE A 143 8.47 -0.83 1.66
N GLU A 144 7.73 -0.03 0.90
CA GLU A 144 8.16 1.26 0.37
C GLU A 144 7.64 2.39 1.28
N VAL A 145 8.34 2.63 2.39
CA VAL A 145 7.86 3.47 3.50
C VAL A 145 8.99 4.37 4.00
N PRO A 146 8.93 5.70 3.84
CA PRO A 146 9.94 6.60 4.36
C PRO A 146 10.14 6.46 5.89
N CYS A 147 11.37 6.28 6.34
CA CYS A 147 11.76 6.23 7.75
C CYS A 147 12.74 7.37 8.09
N TRP A 148 13.33 7.33 9.29
CA TRP A 148 14.37 8.27 9.72
C TRP A 148 15.72 7.97 9.04
N LEU A 149 15.77 8.28 7.75
CA LEU A 149 16.84 7.96 6.82
C LEU A 149 18.17 8.64 7.22
N LEU A 150 19.25 7.85 7.28
CA LEU A 150 20.63 8.34 7.38
C LEU A 150 21.26 8.53 5.99
N GLY A 151 21.04 7.59 5.07
CA GLY A 151 21.55 7.67 3.70
C GLY A 151 21.63 6.32 2.98
N PRO A 152 22.06 6.29 1.71
CA PRO A 152 22.25 5.05 0.97
C PRO A 152 23.37 4.23 1.59
N ARG A 153 23.16 2.91 1.63
CA ARG A 153 24.14 1.98 2.18
C ARG A 153 25.32 1.75 1.25
N THR A 154 26.52 2.05 1.73
CA THR A 154 27.76 1.89 0.96
C THR A 154 28.00 0.46 0.49
N ASP A 155 27.73 -0.54 1.35
CA ASP A 155 27.94 -1.95 1.00
C ASP A 155 27.01 -2.44 -0.12
N VAL A 156 25.77 -1.92 -0.17
CA VAL A 156 24.84 -2.15 -1.27
C VAL A 156 25.35 -1.49 -2.55
N GLN A 157 25.80 -0.23 -2.48
CA GLN A 157 26.35 0.49 -3.62
C GLN A 157 27.58 -0.22 -4.23
N GLU A 158 28.49 -0.68 -3.37
CA GLU A 158 29.68 -1.44 -3.79
C GLU A 158 29.29 -2.70 -4.56
N ARG A 159 28.31 -3.48 -4.06
CA ARG A 159 27.81 -4.67 -4.75
C ARG A 159 27.13 -4.32 -6.09
N LEU A 160 26.38 -3.24 -6.17
CA LEU A 160 25.73 -2.78 -7.40
C LEU A 160 26.71 -2.30 -8.48
N GLN A 161 27.91 -1.86 -8.09
CA GLN A 161 28.97 -1.44 -9.02
C GLN A 161 29.78 -2.61 -9.59
N LEU A 162 29.66 -3.81 -9.02
CA LEU A 162 30.36 -5.00 -9.53
C LEU A 162 29.87 -5.35 -10.95
N LYS A 163 30.80 -5.83 -11.78
CA LYS A 163 30.53 -6.21 -13.18
C LYS A 163 31.13 -7.57 -13.53
N GLY A 164 30.58 -8.21 -14.56
CA GLY A 164 31.09 -9.47 -15.12
C GLY A 164 31.19 -10.57 -14.07
N LYS A 165 32.34 -11.27 -14.03
CA LYS A 165 32.56 -12.40 -13.10
C LYS A 165 32.38 -12.04 -11.62
N LYS A 166 32.64 -10.80 -11.22
CA LYS A 166 32.48 -10.36 -9.82
C LYS A 166 31.01 -10.23 -9.42
N ALA A 167 30.18 -9.68 -10.31
CA ALA A 167 28.73 -9.60 -10.09
C ALA A 167 28.09 -11.00 -10.07
N ALA A 168 28.54 -11.88 -10.97
CA ALA A 168 28.08 -13.27 -11.02
C ALA A 168 28.50 -14.12 -9.81
N ALA A 169 29.48 -13.66 -9.03
CA ALA A 169 29.97 -14.35 -7.83
C ALA A 169 29.27 -13.89 -6.54
N ILE A 170 28.29 -12.98 -6.61
CA ILE A 170 27.50 -12.62 -5.43
C ILE A 170 26.50 -13.75 -5.16
N ASP A 171 26.80 -14.57 -4.14
CA ASP A 171 26.01 -15.73 -3.73
C ASP A 171 25.68 -15.73 -2.23
N THR A 172 26.09 -14.69 -1.50
CA THR A 172 25.91 -14.55 -0.04
C THR A 172 25.16 -13.27 0.31
N PRO A 173 24.28 -13.29 1.33
CA PRO A 173 23.59 -12.09 1.78
C PRO A 173 24.56 -11.07 2.41
N LEU A 174 24.18 -9.78 2.38
CA LEU A 174 24.78 -8.76 3.24
C LEU A 174 24.38 -8.99 4.70
N HIS A 175 25.03 -8.30 5.64
CA HIS A 175 24.75 -8.44 7.07
C HIS A 175 23.28 -8.17 7.43
N THR A 176 22.70 -7.12 6.86
CA THR A 176 21.28 -6.77 7.02
C THR A 176 20.60 -6.82 5.64
N PRO A 177 20.21 -7.99 5.10
CA PRO A 177 19.74 -8.12 3.71
C PRO A 177 18.31 -7.59 3.50
N ILE A 178 17.66 -7.14 4.57
CA ILE A 178 16.24 -6.76 4.60
C ILE A 178 15.99 -5.26 4.42
N ILE A 179 17.02 -4.44 4.21
CA ILE A 179 16.87 -2.98 4.11
C ILE A 179 17.89 -2.38 3.14
N SER A 180 17.44 -1.46 2.29
CA SER A 180 18.27 -0.84 1.24
C SER A 180 19.13 0.33 1.69
N HIS A 181 18.76 1.04 2.76
CA HIS A 181 19.41 2.26 3.23
C HIS A 181 19.66 2.19 4.74
N ASP A 182 20.54 3.06 5.24
CA ASP A 182 20.80 3.19 6.68
C ASP A 182 19.77 4.10 7.35
N LEU A 183 19.45 3.78 8.60
CA LEU A 183 18.55 4.55 9.46
C LEU A 183 19.33 5.07 10.66
N HIS A 184 18.96 6.26 11.14
CA HIS A 184 19.49 6.79 12.41
C HIS A 184 19.14 5.88 13.60
N ASN A 185 17.99 5.22 13.54
CA ASN A 185 17.42 4.40 14.61
C ASN A 185 17.22 2.94 14.19
N LEU A 186 18.15 2.36 13.41
CA LEU A 186 18.00 1.03 12.80
C LEU A 186 17.54 -0.07 13.77
N ASN A 187 18.07 -0.09 14.99
CA ASN A 187 17.77 -1.11 15.99
C ASN A 187 16.44 -0.88 16.74
N GLU A 188 15.82 0.28 16.57
CA GLU A 188 14.56 0.67 17.20
C GLU A 188 13.42 0.75 16.18
N ASP A 189 13.73 0.81 14.88
CA ASP A 189 12.73 0.85 13.82
C ASP A 189 11.80 -0.35 13.89
N ARG A 190 10.50 -0.06 13.95
CA ARG A 190 9.44 -1.06 14.19
C ARG A 190 9.31 -2.04 13.02
N ILE A 191 9.49 -1.57 11.79
CA ILE A 191 9.37 -2.40 10.59
C ILE A 191 10.59 -3.33 10.52
N VAL A 192 11.80 -2.80 10.70
CA VAL A 192 13.04 -3.60 10.73
C VAL A 192 12.94 -4.68 11.81
N ASN A 193 12.58 -4.31 13.04
CA ASN A 193 12.46 -5.27 14.13
C ASN A 193 11.37 -6.33 13.88
N LEU A 194 10.26 -5.95 13.24
CA LEU A 194 9.22 -6.92 12.87
C LEU A 194 9.75 -7.92 11.84
N ILE A 195 10.40 -7.45 10.77
CA ILE A 195 11.00 -8.31 9.74
C ILE A 195 11.97 -9.32 10.37
N LYS A 196 12.86 -8.84 11.25
CA LYS A 196 13.81 -9.70 11.99
C LYS A 196 13.11 -10.71 12.88
N SER A 197 12.13 -10.28 13.68
CA SER A 197 11.38 -11.16 14.60
C SER A 197 10.62 -12.28 13.88
N MET A 198 10.25 -12.06 12.61
CA MET A 198 9.57 -13.05 11.78
C MET A 198 10.54 -13.97 11.00
N GLY A 199 11.86 -13.76 11.13
CA GLY A 199 12.88 -14.64 10.55
C GLY A 199 13.15 -14.41 9.06
N PHE A 200 12.79 -13.26 8.51
CA PHE A 200 12.99 -12.96 7.08
C PHE A 200 14.46 -12.70 6.68
N GLU A 201 15.38 -12.62 7.65
CA GLU A 201 16.83 -12.52 7.37
C GLU A 201 17.42 -13.82 6.80
N ASP A 202 16.77 -14.97 7.01
CA ASP A 202 17.19 -16.26 6.44
C ASP A 202 16.87 -16.33 4.94
N CYS A 203 17.69 -15.61 4.17
CA CYS A 203 17.54 -15.53 2.73
C CYS A 203 17.61 -16.92 2.10
N ALA A 204 18.44 -17.84 2.59
CA ALA A 204 18.60 -19.15 1.96
C ALA A 204 17.30 -19.97 1.96
N ASN A 205 16.56 -19.95 3.07
CA ASN A 205 15.42 -20.85 3.27
C ASN A 205 14.04 -20.23 2.99
N ASN A 206 13.93 -18.91 2.92
CA ASN A 206 12.63 -18.24 2.74
C ASN A 206 12.26 -18.10 1.26
N ASN A 207 11.09 -18.60 0.82
CA ASN A 207 10.58 -18.35 -0.53
C ASN A 207 10.11 -16.90 -0.74
N VAL A 208 9.73 -16.21 0.34
CA VAL A 208 9.39 -14.78 0.35
C VAL A 208 10.58 -13.98 0.87
N LYS A 209 11.11 -13.05 0.06
CA LYS A 209 12.12 -12.07 0.49
C LYS A 209 11.45 -10.77 0.83
N VAL A 210 11.74 -10.20 2.00
CA VAL A 210 11.19 -8.92 2.43
C VAL A 210 12.31 -7.88 2.43
N ILE A 211 12.08 -6.76 1.73
CA ILE A 211 13.03 -5.64 1.65
C ILE A 211 12.29 -4.34 1.99
N LEU A 212 12.79 -3.65 3.02
CA LEU A 212 12.41 -2.29 3.35
C LEU A 212 13.16 -1.29 2.46
N VAL A 213 12.39 -0.41 1.82
CA VAL A 213 12.85 0.76 1.07
C VAL A 213 12.47 2.00 1.87
N PRO A 214 13.36 2.49 2.75
CA PRO A 214 12.98 3.42 3.80
C PRO A 214 13.10 4.90 3.39
N CYS A 215 12.99 5.20 2.09
CA CYS A 215 13.21 6.54 1.53
C CYS A 215 12.09 6.91 0.55
N TYR A 216 11.99 8.20 0.25
CA TYR A 216 11.21 8.65 -0.90
C TYR A 216 11.96 8.33 -2.19
N LEU A 217 11.25 7.76 -3.16
CA LEU A 217 11.77 7.46 -4.49
C LEU A 217 11.61 8.69 -5.39
N ASP A 218 12.57 9.60 -5.32
CA ASP A 218 12.60 10.86 -6.09
C ASP A 218 13.54 10.82 -7.29
N GLY A 219 14.11 9.65 -7.60
CA GLY A 219 15.09 9.45 -8.66
C GLY A 219 16.55 9.65 -8.25
N ASN A 220 16.84 10.04 -7.00
CA ASN A 220 18.19 10.33 -6.51
C ASN A 220 18.46 9.75 -5.10
N ASP A 221 17.88 8.59 -4.76
CA ASP A 221 18.07 7.96 -3.45
C ASP A 221 19.46 7.32 -3.27
N GLY A 222 20.18 7.06 -4.37
CA GLY A 222 21.52 6.49 -4.37
C GLY A 222 21.58 4.96 -4.38
N ILE A 223 20.43 4.27 -4.34
CA ILE A 223 20.32 2.80 -4.43
C ILE A 223 19.41 2.35 -5.56
N PHE A 224 18.22 2.92 -5.71
CA PHE A 224 17.30 2.61 -6.81
C PHE A 224 17.46 3.60 -7.95
N ASP A 225 17.56 4.90 -7.64
CA ASP A 225 17.62 6.03 -8.58
C ASP A 225 16.46 6.00 -9.58
N LEU A 226 15.27 5.71 -9.06
CA LEU A 226 14.00 5.67 -9.80
C LEU A 226 12.95 6.49 -9.06
N HIS A 227 12.02 7.08 -9.81
CA HIS A 227 10.83 7.68 -9.21
C HIS A 227 9.86 6.61 -8.71
N TYR A 228 9.09 6.92 -7.65
CA TYR A 228 8.06 6.03 -7.08
C TYR A 228 7.16 5.39 -8.14
N TYR A 229 6.62 6.19 -9.05
CA TYR A 229 5.73 5.70 -10.11
C TYR A 229 6.42 4.76 -11.10
N ASP A 230 7.73 4.90 -11.30
CA ASP A 230 8.48 3.95 -12.13
C ASP A 230 8.62 2.62 -11.41
N LEU A 231 8.91 2.62 -10.11
CA LEU A 231 8.96 1.41 -9.30
C LEU A 231 7.59 0.71 -9.22
N LEU A 232 6.51 1.49 -9.05
CA LEU A 232 5.13 0.99 -9.03
C LEU A 232 4.77 0.22 -10.30
N THR A 233 5.32 0.62 -11.46
CA THR A 233 5.08 -0.08 -12.72
C THR A 233 5.62 -1.51 -12.73
N ALA A 234 6.59 -1.85 -11.86
CA ALA A 234 7.18 -3.18 -11.76
C ALA A 234 6.39 -4.13 -10.86
N ASN A 235 5.63 -3.60 -9.90
CA ASN A 235 4.80 -4.39 -9.00
C ASN A 235 3.77 -5.21 -9.77
N ASP A 236 3.61 -6.46 -9.35
CA ASP A 236 2.65 -7.39 -9.91
C ASP A 236 1.31 -7.34 -9.17
N LEU A 237 1.37 -7.09 -7.86
CA LEU A 237 0.25 -6.92 -6.94
C LEU A 237 0.68 -5.94 -5.84
N THR A 238 -0.21 -5.09 -5.35
CA THR A 238 0.05 -4.29 -4.14
C THR A 238 -0.97 -4.57 -3.05
N ILE A 239 -0.58 -4.35 -1.79
CA ILE A 239 -1.39 -4.74 -0.62
C ILE A 239 -1.41 -3.57 0.36
N TYR A 240 -2.60 -3.03 0.58
CA TYR A 240 -2.87 -1.91 1.50
C TYR A 240 -3.93 -2.35 2.50
N PRO A 241 -3.56 -3.19 3.48
CA PRO A 241 -4.50 -3.68 4.46
C PRO A 241 -4.70 -2.58 5.51
N SER A 242 -5.27 -1.43 5.14
CA SER A 242 -5.39 -0.31 6.07
C SER A 242 -6.44 -0.61 7.15
N TYR A 243 -6.14 -0.23 8.38
CA TYR A 243 -7.11 -0.16 9.48
C TYR A 243 -7.80 1.20 9.54
N TYR A 244 -7.09 2.27 9.17
CA TYR A 244 -7.60 3.64 9.12
C TYR A 244 -7.11 4.31 7.84
N GLU A 245 -8.02 4.53 6.89
CA GLU A 245 -7.72 5.18 5.61
C GLU A 245 -8.94 5.98 5.12
N PRO A 246 -9.01 7.30 5.38
CA PRO A 246 -10.16 8.12 4.99
C PRO A 246 -10.52 8.02 3.50
N TRP A 247 -9.52 7.85 2.64
CA TRP A 247 -9.72 7.59 1.21
C TRP A 247 -8.89 6.37 0.78
N GLY A 248 -7.63 6.57 0.40
CA GLY A 248 -6.78 5.52 -0.15
C GLY A 248 -6.23 5.94 -1.51
N TYR A 249 -5.33 6.92 -1.51
CA TYR A 249 -4.64 7.34 -2.74
C TYR A 249 -3.72 6.27 -3.28
N THR A 250 -3.03 5.54 -2.40
CA THR A 250 -2.07 4.51 -2.79
C THR A 250 -2.68 3.32 -3.54
N PRO A 251 -3.83 2.74 -3.12
CA PRO A 251 -4.54 1.77 -3.95
C PRO A 251 -5.07 2.37 -5.26
N LEU A 252 -5.50 3.64 -5.27
CA LEU A 252 -5.93 4.34 -6.49
C LEU A 252 -4.77 4.52 -7.49
N GLU A 253 -3.59 4.92 -7.01
CA GLU A 253 -2.36 4.98 -7.80
C GLU A 253 -2.02 3.60 -8.36
N SER A 254 -2.06 2.54 -7.54
CA SER A 254 -1.76 1.18 -8.00
C SER A 254 -2.62 0.76 -9.19
N VAL A 255 -3.93 0.96 -9.10
CA VAL A 255 -4.85 0.61 -10.19
C VAL A 255 -4.66 1.51 -11.43
N ALA A 256 -4.28 2.78 -11.25
CA ALA A 256 -3.93 3.68 -12.35
C ALA A 256 -2.70 3.20 -13.12
N PHE A 257 -1.71 2.64 -12.41
CA PHE A 257 -0.54 1.97 -12.98
C PHE A 257 -0.80 0.51 -13.40
N LYS A 258 -2.08 0.12 -13.52
CA LYS A 258 -2.54 -1.20 -14.00
C LYS A 258 -2.03 -2.34 -13.12
N THR A 259 -1.79 -2.06 -11.85
CA THR A 259 -1.38 -3.04 -10.84
C THR A 259 -2.61 -3.34 -9.98
N PRO A 260 -3.11 -4.59 -9.98
CA PRO A 260 -4.16 -5.00 -9.07
C PRO A 260 -3.73 -4.77 -7.62
N CYS A 261 -4.69 -4.54 -6.73
CA CYS A 261 -4.38 -4.35 -5.32
C CYS A 261 -5.36 -5.06 -4.39
N ILE A 262 -4.91 -5.31 -3.17
CA ILE A 262 -5.73 -5.72 -2.04
C ILE A 262 -5.89 -4.50 -1.13
N THR A 263 -7.12 -4.23 -0.70
CA THR A 263 -7.47 -3.19 0.27
C THR A 263 -8.52 -3.70 1.26
N THR A 264 -9.05 -2.84 2.11
CA THR A 264 -10.02 -3.22 3.16
C THR A 264 -11.31 -2.41 3.05
N ASP A 265 -12.37 -2.93 3.66
CA ASP A 265 -13.63 -2.22 3.88
C ASP A 265 -13.57 -1.11 4.96
N LEU A 266 -12.43 -0.99 5.65
CA LEU A 266 -12.05 0.16 6.48
C LEU A 266 -11.28 1.25 5.70
N SER A 267 -11.29 1.20 4.38
CA SER A 267 -10.76 2.25 3.50
C SER A 267 -11.84 2.87 2.63
N GLY A 268 -11.80 4.20 2.47
CA GLY A 268 -12.76 4.89 1.62
C GLY A 268 -12.72 4.43 0.15
N PHE A 269 -11.53 4.10 -0.36
CA PHE A 269 -11.33 3.56 -1.71
C PHE A 269 -11.92 2.15 -1.84
N GLY A 270 -11.74 1.28 -0.84
CA GLY A 270 -12.33 -0.06 -0.82
C GLY A 270 -13.87 -0.01 -0.85
N GLN A 271 -14.46 0.84 -0.01
CA GLN A 271 -15.91 1.04 0.00
C GLN A 271 -16.43 1.63 -1.33
N TRP A 272 -15.68 2.56 -1.92
CA TRP A 272 -16.01 3.10 -3.24
C TRP A 272 -15.95 2.02 -4.34
N VAL A 273 -14.95 1.14 -4.31
CA VAL A 273 -14.85 0.00 -5.24
C VAL A 273 -16.07 -0.91 -5.12
N ASP A 274 -16.44 -1.31 -3.90
CA ASP A 274 -17.60 -2.16 -3.65
C ASP A 274 -18.90 -1.50 -4.14
N SER A 275 -19.05 -0.19 -3.93
CA SER A 275 -20.19 0.60 -4.44
C SER A 275 -20.23 0.62 -5.98
N VAL A 276 -19.08 0.77 -6.64
CA VAL A 276 -18.98 0.75 -8.11
C VAL A 276 -19.29 -0.63 -8.69
N LEU A 277 -18.97 -1.71 -7.97
CA LEU A 277 -19.22 -3.09 -8.39
C LEU A 277 -20.63 -3.58 -8.04
N GLY A 278 -21.22 -3.08 -6.96
CA GLY A 278 -22.45 -3.61 -6.37
C GLY A 278 -22.26 -4.93 -5.59
N HIS A 279 -21.01 -5.31 -5.34
CA HIS A 279 -20.61 -6.46 -4.52
C HIS A 279 -19.19 -6.24 -3.99
N THR A 280 -18.78 -7.03 -2.99
CA THR A 280 -17.40 -7.00 -2.47
C THR A 280 -16.39 -7.34 -3.57
N GLY A 281 -15.40 -6.47 -3.76
CA GLY A 281 -14.40 -6.61 -4.81
C GLY A 281 -13.52 -7.85 -4.62
N THR A 282 -13.30 -8.58 -5.71
CA THR A 282 -12.35 -9.69 -5.75
C THR A 282 -11.15 -9.34 -6.62
N LEU A 283 -10.06 -10.11 -6.50
CA LEU A 283 -8.90 -9.85 -7.35
C LEU A 283 -9.20 -10.02 -8.85
N GLU A 284 -10.20 -10.81 -9.23
CA GLU A 284 -10.65 -10.92 -10.63
C GLU A 284 -11.21 -9.60 -11.17
N ASP A 285 -11.80 -8.78 -10.30
CA ASP A 285 -12.28 -7.43 -10.60
C ASP A 285 -11.14 -6.41 -10.66
N GLY A 286 -9.93 -6.81 -10.27
CA GLY A 286 -8.73 -5.97 -10.24
C GLY A 286 -8.45 -5.33 -8.88
N VAL A 287 -9.43 -5.31 -7.96
CA VAL A 287 -9.25 -4.86 -6.58
C VAL A 287 -9.96 -5.83 -5.65
N SER A 288 -9.20 -6.46 -4.76
CA SER A 288 -9.77 -7.29 -3.69
C SER A 288 -10.04 -6.43 -2.46
N VAL A 289 -11.27 -6.39 -1.98
CA VAL A 289 -11.66 -5.67 -0.76
C VAL A 289 -11.90 -6.70 0.34
N LEU A 290 -11.05 -6.70 1.36
CA LEU A 290 -11.13 -7.65 2.48
C LEU A 290 -11.84 -7.04 3.67
N HIS A 291 -12.55 -7.88 4.42
CA HIS A 291 -13.12 -7.46 5.69
C HIS A 291 -12.01 -7.27 6.73
N ARG A 292 -12.01 -6.14 7.42
CA ARG A 292 -11.11 -5.89 8.55
C ARG A 292 -11.86 -5.32 9.73
N ASP A 293 -11.53 -5.81 10.92
CA ASP A 293 -12.03 -5.28 12.18
C ASP A 293 -10.92 -5.30 13.26
N ASP A 294 -11.32 -5.12 14.52
CA ASP A 294 -10.43 -5.12 15.67
C ASP A 294 -9.94 -6.50 16.13
N ASN A 295 -10.61 -7.57 15.70
CA ASN A 295 -10.46 -8.92 16.21
C ASN A 295 -9.93 -9.91 15.18
N ASN A 296 -10.00 -9.59 13.88
CA ASN A 296 -9.73 -10.51 12.79
C ASN A 296 -8.29 -10.44 12.24
N TYR A 297 -7.31 -10.05 13.07
CA TYR A 297 -5.93 -9.82 12.64
C TYR A 297 -5.32 -11.00 11.86
N PHE A 298 -5.48 -12.22 12.38
CA PHE A 298 -4.87 -13.42 11.78
C PHE A 298 -5.67 -13.91 10.57
N GLU A 299 -6.98 -13.76 10.60
CA GLU A 299 -7.91 -14.08 9.52
C GLU A 299 -7.65 -13.17 8.32
N CYS A 300 -7.56 -11.86 8.54
CA CYS A 300 -7.23 -10.88 7.51
C CYS A 300 -5.86 -11.19 6.87
N ALA A 301 -4.85 -11.54 7.68
CA ALA A 301 -3.54 -11.96 7.17
C ALA A 301 -3.62 -13.27 6.34
N ALA A 302 -4.43 -14.23 6.77
CA ALA A 302 -4.65 -15.49 6.05
C ALA A 302 -5.37 -15.28 4.72
N GLU A 303 -6.38 -14.42 4.68
CA GLU A 303 -7.10 -14.06 3.45
C GLU A 303 -6.18 -13.35 2.45
N ILE A 304 -5.35 -12.40 2.90
CA ILE A 304 -4.33 -11.77 2.05
C ILE A 304 -3.41 -12.84 1.45
N SER A 305 -2.91 -13.75 2.28
CA SER A 305 -2.02 -14.84 1.87
C SER A 305 -2.69 -15.74 0.81
N GLN A 306 -3.97 -16.08 1.00
CA GLN A 306 -4.76 -16.86 0.06
C GLN A 306 -4.96 -16.14 -1.27
N VAL A 307 -5.27 -14.84 -1.27
CA VAL A 307 -5.41 -14.03 -2.49
C VAL A 307 -4.09 -13.98 -3.26
N ILE A 308 -2.96 -13.85 -2.57
CA ILE A 308 -1.64 -13.90 -3.22
C ILE A 308 -1.39 -15.27 -3.86
N GLN A 309 -1.72 -16.36 -3.18
CA GLN A 309 -1.59 -17.70 -3.77
C GLN A 309 -2.45 -17.87 -5.02
N GLN A 310 -3.69 -17.39 -5.00
CA GLN A 310 -4.55 -17.41 -6.17
C GLN A 310 -3.92 -16.64 -7.33
N PHE A 311 -3.31 -15.48 -7.06
CA PHE A 311 -2.60 -14.71 -8.06
C PHE A 311 -1.34 -15.42 -8.60
N LEU A 312 -0.57 -16.07 -7.72
CA LEU A 312 0.60 -16.87 -8.08
C LEU A 312 0.23 -18.06 -8.98
N ALA A 313 -0.89 -18.73 -8.69
CA ALA A 313 -1.39 -19.85 -9.48
C ALA A 313 -2.07 -19.41 -10.79
N ALA A 314 -2.48 -18.14 -10.91
CA ALA A 314 -3.22 -17.65 -12.05
C ALA A 314 -2.35 -17.63 -13.33
N PRO A 315 -2.87 -18.14 -14.46
CA PRO A 315 -2.17 -18.05 -15.74
C PRO A 315 -2.00 -16.60 -16.15
N LYS A 316 -0.98 -16.33 -16.98
CA LYS A 316 -0.66 -14.97 -17.46
C LYS A 316 -1.89 -14.24 -18.03
N THR A 317 -2.75 -14.95 -18.76
CA THR A 317 -3.98 -14.38 -19.35
C THR A 317 -4.98 -13.89 -18.30
N ALA A 318 -5.11 -14.59 -17.17
CA ALA A 318 -5.93 -14.19 -16.04
C ALA A 318 -5.32 -13.00 -15.31
N ARG A 319 -4.01 -13.04 -15.04
CA ARG A 319 -3.28 -11.89 -14.44
C ARG A 319 -3.40 -10.64 -15.31
N ASP A 320 -3.26 -10.76 -16.62
CA ASP A 320 -3.43 -9.64 -17.56
C ASP A 320 -4.88 -9.12 -17.57
N LYS A 321 -5.89 -9.98 -17.34
CA LYS A 321 -7.30 -9.57 -17.17
C LYS A 321 -7.48 -8.77 -15.89
N MET A 322 -6.93 -9.23 -14.77
CA MET A 322 -6.96 -8.51 -13.49
C MET A 322 -6.32 -7.12 -13.62
N ARG A 323 -5.15 -7.03 -14.28
CA ARG A 323 -4.47 -5.75 -14.57
C ARG A 323 -5.33 -4.80 -15.41
N ARG A 324 -6.02 -5.32 -16.43
CA ARG A 324 -6.96 -4.52 -17.26
C ARG A 324 -8.16 -4.06 -16.45
N ASN A 325 -8.68 -4.89 -15.55
CA ASN A 325 -9.82 -4.54 -14.72
C ASN A 325 -9.45 -3.49 -13.67
N ALA A 326 -8.27 -3.60 -13.04
CA ALA A 326 -7.73 -2.58 -12.16
C ALA A 326 -7.72 -1.20 -12.85
N ALA A 327 -7.17 -1.11 -14.07
CA ALA A 327 -7.12 0.14 -14.84
C ALA A 327 -8.50 0.79 -15.11
N LYS A 328 -9.59 0.01 -15.09
CA LYS A 328 -10.95 0.57 -15.27
C LYS A 328 -11.39 1.40 -14.08
N PHE A 329 -10.96 1.07 -12.86
CA PHE A 329 -11.26 1.88 -11.68
C PHE A 329 -10.59 3.25 -11.77
N ALA A 330 -9.33 3.30 -12.22
CA ALA A 330 -8.64 4.56 -12.41
C ALA A 330 -9.38 5.50 -13.39
N ASN A 331 -9.93 4.98 -14.48
CA ASN A 331 -10.75 5.76 -15.40
C ASN A 331 -12.02 6.32 -14.75
N LYS A 332 -12.69 5.52 -13.89
CA LYS A 332 -13.90 5.93 -13.16
C LYS A 332 -13.60 6.95 -12.06
N ALA A 333 -12.40 6.95 -11.51
CA ALA A 333 -11.95 7.85 -10.44
C ALA A 333 -11.34 9.16 -10.94
N GLN A 334 -11.43 9.47 -12.24
CA GLN A 334 -10.92 10.73 -12.77
C GLN A 334 -11.73 11.94 -12.31
N TRP A 335 -11.07 13.09 -12.17
CA TRP A 335 -11.74 14.35 -11.79
C TRP A 335 -12.90 14.73 -12.71
N GLU A 336 -12.80 14.42 -14.01
CA GLU A 336 -13.91 14.63 -14.96
C GLU A 336 -15.22 13.95 -14.53
N ASN A 337 -15.14 12.82 -13.80
CA ASN A 337 -16.31 12.11 -13.28
C ASN A 337 -16.66 12.58 -11.87
N PHE A 338 -15.67 12.86 -11.04
CA PHE A 338 -15.87 13.18 -9.63
C PHE A 338 -16.24 14.65 -9.35
N ILE A 339 -16.00 15.55 -10.30
CA ILE A 339 -16.39 16.96 -10.18
C ILE A 339 -17.91 17.13 -9.98
N ALA A 340 -18.72 16.19 -10.47
CA ALA A 340 -20.16 16.19 -10.27
C ALA A 340 -20.56 16.20 -8.77
N TYR A 341 -19.78 15.57 -7.89
CA TYR A 341 -20.04 15.59 -6.44
C TYR A 341 -19.80 16.98 -5.83
N TYR A 342 -18.79 17.70 -6.33
CA TYR A 342 -18.52 19.09 -5.93
C TYR A 342 -19.64 20.04 -6.37
N HIS A 343 -20.14 19.86 -7.60
CA HIS A 343 -21.30 20.64 -8.07
C HIS A 343 -22.53 20.41 -7.18
N LYS A 344 -22.79 19.17 -6.75
CA LYS A 344 -23.86 18.87 -5.78
C LYS A 344 -23.65 19.58 -4.44
N ALA A 345 -22.43 19.60 -3.92
CA ALA A 345 -22.12 20.31 -2.68
C ALA A 345 -22.33 21.83 -2.81
N TYR A 346 -21.96 22.41 -3.95
CA TYR A 346 -22.21 23.83 -4.23
C TYR A 346 -23.70 24.14 -4.34
N GLU A 347 -24.46 23.31 -5.05
CA GLU A 347 -25.92 23.43 -5.13
C GLU A 347 -26.58 23.29 -3.75
N PHE A 348 -26.14 22.34 -2.93
CA PHE A 348 -26.62 22.19 -1.56
C PHE A 348 -26.36 23.46 -0.73
N ALA A 349 -25.14 24.00 -0.78
CA ALA A 349 -24.78 25.21 -0.03
C ALA A 349 -25.59 26.45 -0.46
N LEU A 350 -25.90 26.59 -1.76
CA LEU A 350 -26.68 27.71 -2.28
C LEU A 350 -28.16 27.68 -1.87
N ASN A 351 -28.68 26.51 -1.47
CA ASN A 351 -30.07 26.31 -1.06
C ASN A 351 -30.29 26.34 0.47
N LYS A 352 -29.27 26.75 1.25
CA LYS A 352 -29.27 26.76 2.72
C LYS A 352 -29.21 28.18 3.31
#